data_AF-A0A430LHJ4-F1
#
_entry.id   AF-A0A430LHJ4-F1
#
_cell.length_a   1.000
_cell.length_b   1.000
_cell.length_c   1.000
_cell.angle_alpha   90.00
_cell.angle_beta   90.00
_cell.angle_gamma   90.00
#
_symmetry.space_group_name_H-M   'P 1'
#
loop_
_entity.id
_entity.type
_entity.pdbx_description
1 polymer ?
#
loop_
_entity_poly.entity_id
_entity_poly.type
_entity_poly.pdbx_seq_one_letter_code
_entity_poly.pdbx_strand_id
1 'polypeptide(L)' 'MHPHLHTQNALACEEVIAALEECHAKGFMHKAIGSCNDAKDKVSACLRAERAKTQAVNRAAARAKRDKIKEQQKELGL' A
#
# COMPACT_ATOMS: atom_id res chain seq x y z
N MET A 1 -11.35 3.49 -10.64
CA MET A 1 -10.72 4.49 -9.75
C MET A 1 -9.61 3.78 -8.98
N HIS A 2 -8.35 4.22 -9.12
CA HIS A 2 -7.23 3.73 -8.30
C HIS A 2 -7.04 4.65 -7.09
N PRO A 3 -6.41 4.17 -6.00
CA PRO A 3 -6.03 5.02 -4.88
C PRO A 3 -5.09 6.17 -5.31
N HIS A 4 -4.89 7.16 -4.43
CA HIS A 4 -3.93 8.24 -4.66
C HIS A 4 -2.52 7.67 -4.93
N LEU A 5 -2.01 7.93 -6.14
CA LEU A 5 -0.73 7.40 -6.63
C LEU A 5 0.49 8.21 -6.18
N HIS A 6 0.28 9.30 -5.44
CA HIS A 6 1.36 10.17 -4.95
C HIS A 6 1.97 9.68 -3.62
N THR A 7 1.74 8.42 -3.26
CA THR A 7 2.22 7.85 -1.99
C THR A 7 3.44 6.98 -2.23
N GLN A 8 4.32 6.83 -1.24
CA GLN A 8 5.50 5.95 -1.33
C GLN A 8 5.14 4.51 -1.75
N ASN A 9 3.96 4.02 -1.34
CA ASN A 9 3.48 2.69 -1.73
C ASN A 9 3.20 2.57 -3.24
N ALA A 10 2.86 3.67 -3.90
CA ALA A 10 2.58 3.67 -5.33
C ALA A 10 3.86 3.68 -6.17
N LEU A 11 4.97 4.23 -5.66
CA LEU A 11 6.28 4.14 -6.33
C LEU A 11 6.71 2.68 -6.50
N ALA A 12 6.48 1.84 -5.49
CA ALA A 12 6.78 0.40 -5.56
C ALA A 12 5.85 -0.37 -6.54
N CYS A 13 4.78 0.27 -7.03
CA CYS A 13 3.80 -0.33 -7.93
C CYS A 13 3.78 0.35 -9.31
N GLU A 14 4.82 1.11 -9.66
CA GLU A 14 4.87 1.94 -10.87
C GLU A 14 4.60 1.13 -12.15
N GLU A 15 5.17 -0.07 -12.28
CA GLU A 15 4.99 -0.92 -13.47
C GLU A 15 3.52 -1.32 -13.70
N VAL A 16 2.81 -1.74 -12.64
CA VAL A 16 1.40 -2.15 -12.76
C VAL A 16 0.47 -0.95 -12.91
N ILE A 17 0.87 0.21 -12.39
CA ILE A 17 0.18 1.49 -12.58
C ILE A 17 0.31 1.93 -14.04
N ALA A 18 1.51 1.88 -14.61
CA ALA A 18 1.76 2.21 -16.01
C ALA A 18 0.92 1.34 -16.96
N ALA A 19 0.81 0.04 -16.68
CA ALA A 19 -0.06 -0.86 -17.45
C ALA A 19 -1.55 -0.48 -17.37
N LEU A 20 -2.02 0.02 -16.21
CA LEU A 20 -3.39 0.52 -16.07
C LEU A 20 -3.58 1.85 -16.81
N GLU A 21 -2.59 2.73 -16.79
CA GLU A 21 -2.61 4.00 -17.51
C GLU A 21 -2.61 3.79 -19.03
N GLU A 22 -1.80 2.86 -19.54
CA GLU A 22 -1.83 2.46 -20.95
C GLU A 22 -3.22 1.94 -21.35
N CYS A 23 -3.86 1.15 -20.49
CA CYS A 23 -5.23 0.71 -20.73
C CYS A 23 -6.23 1.87 -20.75
N HIS A 24 -6.11 2.83 -19.84
CA HIS A 24 -6.95 4.02 -19.83
C HIS A 24 -6.69 4.95 -21.03
N ALA A 25 -5.47 4.97 -21.58
CA ALA A 25 -5.12 5.75 -22.77
C ALA A 25 -5.86 5.28 -24.03
N LYS A 26 -6.44 4.07 -24.03
CA LYS A 26 -7.32 3.56 -25.09
C LYS A 26 -8.67 4.29 -25.18
N GLY A 27 -9.00 5.12 -24.19
CA GLY A 27 -10.14 6.02 -24.22
C GLY A 27 -11.17 5.81 -23.12
N PHE A 28 -12.00 6.82 -22.91
CA PHE A 28 -12.98 6.88 -21.81
C PHE A 28 -13.93 5.68 -21.80
N MET A 29 -14.43 5.25 -22.97
CA MET A 29 -15.37 4.12 -23.05
C MET A 29 -14.74 2.81 -22.55
N HIS A 30 -13.47 2.55 -22.86
CA HIS A 30 -12.75 1.36 -22.41
C HIS A 30 -12.62 1.31 -20.88
N LYS A 31 -12.42 2.48 -20.26
CA LYS A 31 -12.44 2.65 -18.80
C LYS A 31 -13.84 2.48 -18.21
N ALA A 32 -14.86 3.08 -18.84
CA ALA A 32 -16.23 3.12 -18.33
C ALA A 32 -16.91 1.75 -18.32
N ILE A 33 -16.66 0.91 -19.33
CA ILE A 33 -17.25 -0.44 -19.43
C ILE A 33 -16.46 -1.51 -18.68
N GLY A 34 -15.35 -1.15 -18.01
CA GLY A 34 -14.56 -2.07 -17.21
C GLY A 34 -13.56 -2.94 -17.98
N SER A 35 -13.21 -2.59 -19.22
CA SER A 35 -12.22 -3.35 -20.01
C SER A 35 -10.81 -3.35 -19.42
N CYS A 36 -10.52 -2.45 -18.46
CA CYS A 36 -9.25 -2.37 -17.75
C CYS A 36 -9.24 -3.04 -16.37
N ASN A 37 -10.24 -3.87 -16.04
CA ASN A 37 -10.39 -4.42 -14.69
C ASN A 37 -9.21 -5.31 -14.27
N ASP A 38 -8.65 -6.13 -15.16
CA ASP A 38 -7.51 -6.98 -14.84
C ASP A 38 -6.27 -6.17 -14.42
N ALA A 39 -5.97 -5.09 -15.16
CA ALA A 39 -4.89 -4.17 -14.81
C ALA A 39 -5.16 -3.45 -13.48
N LYS A 40 -6.41 -3.02 -13.26
CA LYS A 40 -6.85 -2.40 -11.99
C LYS A 40 -6.68 -3.36 -10.81
N ASP A 41 -6.95 -4.64 -10.99
CA ASP A 41 -6.82 -5.65 -9.94
C ASP A 41 -5.37 -5.92 -9.59
N LYS A 42 -4.46 -5.91 -10.58
CA LYS A 42 -3.01 -5.95 -10.35
C LYS A 42 -2.51 -4.77 -9.52
N VAL A 43 -2.90 -3.54 -9.86
CA VAL A 43 -2.58 -2.35 -9.06
C VAL A 43 -3.10 -2.50 -7.63
N SER A 44 -4.34 -2.96 -7.49
CA SER A 44 -4.98 -3.13 -6.18
C SER A 44 -4.28 -4.20 -5.33
N ALA A 45 -3.82 -5.29 -5.95
CA ALA A 45 -3.05 -6.34 -5.27
C ALA A 45 -1.68 -5.80 -4.81
N CYS A 46 -0.97 -5.09 -5.68
CA CYS A 46 0.33 -4.50 -5.34
C CYS A 46 0.23 -3.53 -4.17
N LEU A 47 -0.69 -2.55 -4.24
CA LEU A 47 -0.87 -1.56 -3.17
C LEU A 47 -1.31 -2.19 -1.84
N ARG A 48 -2.06 -3.30 -1.88
CA ARG A 48 -2.41 -4.07 -0.67
C ARG A 48 -1.17 -4.74 -0.06
N ALA A 49 -0.31 -5.33 -0.89
CA ALA A 49 0.93 -5.94 -0.42
C ALA A 49 1.86 -4.89 0.23
N GLU A 50 2.06 -3.74 -0.40
CA GLU A 50 2.88 -2.65 0.15
C GLU A 50 2.31 -2.09 1.45
N ARG A 51 0.98 -1.91 1.51
CA ARG A 51 0.31 -1.53 2.76
C ARG A 51 0.55 -2.58 3.85
N ALA A 52 0.47 -3.87 3.54
CA ALA A 52 0.69 -4.93 4.52
C ALA A 52 2.13 -4.94 5.05
N LYS A 53 3.13 -4.73 4.18
CA LYS A 53 4.55 -4.59 4.56
C LYS A 53 4.75 -3.43 5.54
N THR A 54 4.29 -2.23 5.16
CA THR A 54 4.41 -1.04 6.00
C THR A 54 3.70 -1.21 7.35
N GLN A 55 2.51 -1.82 7.34
CA GLN A 55 1.80 -2.12 8.59
C GLN A 55 2.57 -3.12 9.47
N ALA A 56 3.24 -4.11 8.89
CA ALA A 56 4.05 -5.06 9.65
C ALA A 56 5.23 -4.36 10.35
N VAL A 57 5.95 -3.48 9.63
CA VAL A 57 7.04 -2.68 10.19
C VAL A 57 6.53 -1.78 11.33
N ASN A 58 5.43 -1.07 11.10
CA ASN A 58 4.84 -0.18 12.11
C ASN A 58 4.39 -0.97 13.36
N ARG A 59 3.80 -2.15 13.18
CA ARG A 59 3.43 -3.02 14.30
C ARG A 59 4.66 -3.50 15.07
N ALA A 60 5.73 -3.89 14.39
CA ALA A 60 6.97 -4.31 15.04
C ALA A 60 7.60 -3.16 15.84
N ALA A 61 7.70 -1.97 15.24
CA ALA A 61 8.23 -0.78 15.92
C ALA A 61 7.37 -0.38 17.13
N ALA A 62 6.04 -0.45 17.01
CA ALA A 62 5.14 -0.17 18.13
C ALA A 62 5.29 -1.18 19.28
N ARG A 63 5.46 -2.47 18.98
CA ARG A 63 5.74 -3.49 20.00
C ARG A 63 7.07 -3.23 20.69
N ALA A 64 8.14 -3.03 19.92
CA ALA A 64 9.46 -2.72 20.48
C ALA A 64 9.45 -1.48 21.39
N LYS A 65 8.71 -0.43 21.00
CA LYS A 65 8.53 0.76 21.85
C LYS A 65 7.79 0.43 23.14
N ARG A 66 6.70 -0.36 23.06
CA ARG A 66 5.94 -0.77 24.25
C ARG A 66 6.77 -1.64 25.19
N ASP A 67 7.58 -2.54 24.66
CA ASP A 67 8.41 -3.43 25.47
C ASP A 67 9.51 -2.65 26.20
N LYS A 68 10.16 -1.68 25.53
CA LYS A 68 11.08 -0.74 26.16
C LYS A 68 10.44 0.06 27.29
N ILE A 69 9.23 0.59 27.08
CA ILE A 69 8.50 1.34 28.11
C ILE A 69 8.19 0.44 29.31
N LYS A 70 7.76 -0.80 29.09
CA LYS A 70 7.49 -1.76 30.17
C LYS A 70 8.74 -2.12 30.96
N GLU A 71 9.87 -2.30 30.28
CA GLU A 71 11.16 -2.56 30.92
C GLU A 71 11.57 -1.39 31.81
N GLN A 72 11.50 -0.16 31.29
CA GLN A 72 11.76 1.05 32.06
C GLN A 72 10.83 1.22 33.26
N GLN A 73 9.53 0.91 33.11
CA GLN A 73 8.57 0.93 34.22
C GLN A 73 8.97 -0.07 35.32
N LYS A 74 9.34 -1.29 34.92
CA LYS A 74 9.80 -2.33 35.85
C LYS A 74 11.09 -1.92 36.57
N GLU A 75 12.04 -1.28 35.90
CA GLU A 75 13.27 -0.75 36.51
C GLU A 75 12.98 0.34 37.54
N LEU A 76 11.97 1.17 37.30
CA LEU A 76 11.51 2.22 38.22
C LEU A 76 10.60 1.69 39.35
N GLY A 77 10.32 0.37 39.38
CA GLY A 77 9.45 -0.25 40.37
C GLY A 77 7.97 0.11 40.24
N LEU A 78 7.55 0.57 39.05
CA LEU A 78 6.17 0.94 38.70
C LEU A 78 5.36 -0.23 38.14
#